data_AF-A0A349HWV6-F1
#
_entry.id   AF-A0A349HWV6-F1
#
_cell.length_a   1.000
_cell.length_b   1.000
_cell.length_c   1.000
_cell.angle_alpha   90.00
_cell.angle_beta   90.00
_cell.angle_gamma   90.00
#
_symmetry.space_group_name_H-M   'P 1'
#
loop_
_entity.id
_entity.type
_entity.pdbx_description
1 polymer ?
#
loop_
_entity_poly.entity_id
_entity_poly.type
_entity_poly.pdbx_seq_one_letter_code
_entity_poly.pdbx_strand_id
1 'polypeptide(L)'
;MSLNLGSQANGQYFTPYSVSKFMAEINFAEIESFQSNQLITLSEPCCGSGALIIAFAQTLKEHNINYQQKLFVEAIDISEMCFKMTYIQLSLLGIPAKVVQQ
;
A
#
# COMPACT_ATOMS: atom_id res chain seq x y z
N MET A 1 -9.68 -12.16 7.44
CA MET A 1 -8.75 -11.64 8.45
C MET A 1 -8.73 -12.59 9.63
N SER A 2 -7.60 -13.23 9.93
CA SER A 2 -7.52 -14.26 10.99
C SER A 2 -7.21 -13.69 12.38
N LEU A 3 -6.59 -12.50 12.46
CA LEU A 3 -6.08 -11.93 13.71
C LEU A 3 -7.06 -10.98 14.42
N ASN A 4 -8.20 -10.64 13.80
CA ASN A 4 -9.24 -9.75 14.37
C ASN A 4 -8.72 -8.41 14.93
N LEU A 5 -7.70 -7.82 14.29
CA LEU A 5 -7.10 -6.53 14.68
C LEU A 5 -7.92 -5.31 14.23
N GLY A 6 -9.22 -5.46 13.99
CA GLY A 6 -10.10 -4.36 13.59
C GLY A 6 -10.87 -3.82 14.78
N SER A 7 -10.92 -2.50 14.95
CA SER A 7 -11.80 -1.85 15.93
C SER A 7 -13.15 -1.50 15.31
N GLN A 8 -14.19 -2.29 15.62
CA GLN A 8 -15.56 -1.96 15.20
C GLN A 8 -16.04 -0.63 15.81
N ALA A 9 -15.64 -0.33 17.06
CA ALA A 9 -15.99 0.92 17.72
C ALA A 9 -15.45 2.15 16.98
N ASN A 10 -14.32 2.02 16.28
CA ASN A 10 -13.73 3.08 15.47
C ASN A 10 -14.19 3.05 14.00
N GLY A 11 -15.17 2.21 13.64
CA GLY A 11 -15.63 2.05 12.26
C GLY A 11 -14.54 1.51 11.32
N GLN A 12 -13.58 0.75 11.86
CA GLN A 12 -12.44 0.26 11.09
C GLN A 12 -12.81 -0.96 10.24
N TYR A 13 -12.50 -0.89 8.95
CA TYR A 13 -12.63 -1.99 8.01
C TYR A 13 -11.31 -2.17 7.25
N PHE A 14 -11.02 -3.40 6.85
CA PHE A 14 -9.88 -3.68 5.98
C PHE A 14 -10.36 -4.17 4.63
N THR A 15 -9.84 -3.55 3.59
CA THR A 15 -10.13 -3.90 2.20
C THR A 15 -9.76 -5.37 1.93
N PRO A 16 -10.69 -6.21 1.46
CA PRO A 16 -10.37 -7.57 1.05
C PRO A 16 -9.29 -7.56 -0.03
N TYR A 17 -8.33 -8.49 0.06
CA TYR A 17 -7.14 -8.45 -0.79
C TYR A 17 -7.46 -8.50 -2.29
N SER A 18 -8.50 -9.23 -2.70
CA SER A 18 -8.95 -9.27 -4.09
C SER A 18 -9.38 -7.89 -4.62
N VAL A 19 -10.03 -7.08 -3.78
CA VAL A 19 -10.43 -5.71 -4.12
C VAL A 19 -9.20 -4.80 -4.18
N SER A 20 -8.26 -4.95 -3.24
CA SER A 20 -6.98 -4.22 -3.28
C SER A 20 -6.20 -4.52 -4.56
N LYS A 21 -6.13 -5.79 -4.97
CA LYS A 21 -5.45 -6.22 -6.19
C LYS A 21 -6.15 -5.70 -7.45
N PHE A 22 -7.47 -5.74 -7.50
CA PHE A 22 -8.25 -5.16 -8.60
C PHE A 22 -7.96 -3.66 -8.77
N MET A 23 -7.96 -2.89 -7.68
CA MET A 23 -7.62 -1.46 -7.75
C MET A 23 -6.17 -1.22 -8.14
N ALA A 24 -5.24 -2.06 -7.70
CA ALA A 24 -3.83 -1.96 -8.08
C ALA A 24 -3.62 -2.11 -9.60
N GLU A 25 -4.28 -3.07 -10.24
CA GLU A 25 -4.21 -3.24 -11.70
C GLU A 25 -4.79 -2.04 -12.47
N ILE A 26 -5.90 -1.46 -11.99
CA ILE A 26 -6.48 -0.25 -12.61
C ILE A 26 -5.49 0.91 -12.55
N ASN A 27 -4.89 1.16 -11.38
CA ASN A 27 -3.90 2.24 -11.22
C ASN A 27 -2.63 1.98 -12.04
N PHE A 28 -2.21 0.72 -12.15
CA PHE A 28 -1.05 0.35 -12.97
C PHE A 28 -1.27 0.65 -14.46
N ALA A 29 -2.46 0.39 -15.00
CA ALA A 29 -2.77 0.66 -16.40
C ALA A 29 -2.61 2.14 -16.77
N GLU A 30 -2.90 3.05 -15.82
CA GLU A 30 -2.64 4.48 -16.00
C GLU A 30 -1.14 4.77 -16.03
N ILE A 31 -0.36 4.18 -15.14
CA ILE A 31 1.09 4.39 -15.04
C ILE A 31 1.85 3.79 -16.24
N GLU A 32 1.44 2.64 -16.75
CA GLU A 32 2.06 2.01 -17.93
C GLU A 32 2.02 2.94 -19.16
N SER A 33 1.01 3.81 -19.24
CA SER A 33 0.89 4.80 -20.32
C SER A 33 1.91 5.95 -20.21
N PHE A 34 2.50 6.17 -19.03
CA PHE A 34 3.51 7.20 -18.76
C PHE A 34 4.90 6.57 -18.55
N GLN A 35 5.79 6.74 -19.54
CA GLN A 35 7.19 6.26 -19.61
C GLN A 35 7.77 5.53 -18.38
N SER A 36 8.12 4.26 -18.59
CA SER A 36 8.65 3.27 -17.62
C SER A 36 9.91 3.62 -16.82
N ASN A 37 10.52 4.80 -17.02
CA ASN A 37 11.77 5.17 -16.37
C ASN A 37 11.63 6.11 -15.16
N GLN A 38 10.47 6.68 -14.92
CA GLN A 38 10.27 7.62 -13.80
C GLN A 38 10.07 6.90 -12.45
N LEU A 39 10.31 7.64 -11.37
CA LEU A 39 9.97 7.20 -10.02
C LEU A 39 8.45 7.26 -9.86
N ILE A 40 7.84 6.16 -9.40
CA ILE A 40 6.42 6.08 -9.08
C ILE A 40 6.23 6.54 -7.64
N THR A 41 5.36 7.52 -7.42
CA THR A 41 4.94 7.94 -6.08
C THR A 41 3.51 7.49 -5.83
N LEU A 42 3.27 6.84 -4.69
CA LEU A 42 1.94 6.42 -4.26
C LEU A 42 1.55 7.16 -2.97
N SER A 43 0.36 7.76 -2.95
CA SER A 43 -0.23 8.36 -1.76
C SER A 43 -1.38 7.50 -1.27
N GLU A 44 -1.35 7.12 0.00
CA GLU A 44 -2.41 6.37 0.67
C GLU A 44 -2.76 7.05 2.00
N PRO A 45 -3.78 7.94 2.01
CA PRO A 45 -4.09 8.79 3.15
C PRO A 45 -4.81 8.06 4.29
N CYS A 46 -5.32 6.83 4.05
CA CYS A 46 -6.04 6.01 5.01
C CYS A 46 -5.53 4.57 4.93
N CYS A 47 -4.23 4.37 5.19
CA CYS A 47 -3.52 3.17 4.76
C CYS A 47 -3.93 1.87 5.47
N GLY A 48 -4.60 1.95 6.62
CA GLY A 48 -4.98 0.79 7.41
C GLY A 48 -3.74 -0.04 7.75
N SER A 49 -3.80 -1.34 7.48
CA SER A 49 -2.63 -2.22 7.61
C SER A 49 -1.65 -2.16 6.43
N GLY A 50 -1.93 -1.35 5.40
CA GLY A 50 -1.08 -1.21 4.21
C GLY A 50 -1.41 -2.17 3.07
N ALA A 51 -2.55 -2.89 3.15
CA ALA A 51 -2.90 -3.93 2.17
C ALA A 51 -2.98 -3.42 0.71
N LEU A 52 -3.41 -2.17 0.50
CA LEU A 52 -3.46 -1.54 -0.82
C LEU A 52 -2.08 -1.30 -1.40
N ILE A 53 -1.18 -0.76 -0.58
CA ILE A 53 0.21 -0.50 -0.96
C ILE A 53 0.91 -1.82 -1.32
N ILE A 54 0.68 -2.87 -0.54
CA ILE A 54 1.25 -4.20 -0.79
C ILE A 54 0.71 -4.78 -2.10
N ALA A 55 -0.59 -4.68 -2.35
CA ALA A 55 -1.19 -5.13 -3.59
C ALA A 55 -0.61 -4.38 -4.81
N PHE A 56 -0.40 -3.07 -4.68
CA PHE A 56 0.23 -2.25 -5.71
C PHE A 56 1.69 -2.64 -5.98
N ALA A 57 2.50 -2.83 -4.92
CA ALA A 57 3.86 -3.33 -5.05
C ALA A 57 3.91 -4.73 -5.70
N GLN A 58 2.95 -5.61 -5.37
CA GLN A 58 2.80 -6.91 -6.02
C GLN A 58 2.49 -6.76 -7.51
N THR A 59 1.56 -5.87 -7.90
CA THR A 59 1.26 -5.57 -9.30
C THR A 59 2.48 -5.08 -10.05
N LEU A 60 3.24 -4.12 -9.51
CA LEU A 60 4.50 -3.67 -10.12
C LEU A 60 5.47 -4.84 -10.35
N LYS A 61 5.62 -5.72 -9.36
CA LYS A 61 6.48 -6.90 -9.48
C LYS A 61 6.02 -7.85 -10.59
N GLU A 62 4.72 -8.10 -10.71
CA GLU A 62 4.13 -8.96 -11.75
C GLU A 62 4.34 -8.39 -13.16
N HIS A 63 4.36 -7.06 -13.28
CA HIS A 63 4.73 -6.34 -14.51
C HIS A 63 6.23 -6.08 -14.66
N ASN A 64 7.08 -6.85 -13.94
CA ASN A 64 8.55 -6.80 -14.00
C ASN A 64 9.18 -5.46 -13.59
N ILE A 65 8.48 -4.63 -12.82
CA ILE A 65 9.02 -3.40 -12.24
C ILE A 65 9.53 -3.68 -10.83
N ASN A 66 10.80 -3.34 -10.57
CA ASN A 66 11.36 -3.43 -9.23
C ASN A 66 10.84 -2.29 -8.34
N TYR A 67 9.75 -2.55 -7.61
CA TYR A 67 9.14 -1.57 -6.71
C TYR A 67 10.11 -1.05 -5.65
N GLN A 68 11.11 -1.83 -5.20
CA GLN A 68 12.05 -1.38 -4.16
C GLN A 68 12.94 -0.23 -4.64
N GLN A 69 13.10 -0.07 -5.95
CA GLN A 69 13.90 0.99 -6.58
C GLN A 69 13.06 2.06 -7.29
N LYS A 70 11.81 1.71 -7.65
CA LYS A 70 10.94 2.52 -8.49
C LYS A 70 9.70 3.06 -7.78
N LEU A 71 9.41 2.63 -6.55
CA LEU A 71 8.25 3.09 -5.79
C LEU A 71 8.70 3.89 -4.55
N PHE A 72 8.06 5.03 -4.32
CA PHE A 72 8.08 5.72 -3.03
C PHE A 72 6.64 5.90 -2.55
N VAL A 73 6.37 5.64 -1.26
CA VAL A 73 5.01 5.68 -0.70
C VAL A 73 4.90 6.72 0.41
N GLU A 74 3.84 7.52 0.38
CA GLU A 74 3.36 8.26 1.56
C GLU A 74 2.11 7.58 2.09
N ALA A 75 2.19 7.06 3.33
CA ALA A 75 1.12 6.33 3.98
C ALA A 75 0.72 7.02 5.28
N ILE A 76 -0.56 7.30 5.45
CA ILE A 76 -1.10 8.02 6.62
C ILE A 76 -2.21 7.17 7.23
N ASP A 77 -2.26 7.09 8.57
CA ASP A 77 -3.42 6.53 9.28
C ASP A 77 -3.56 7.16 10.66
N ILE A 78 -4.80 7.29 11.14
CA ILE A 78 -5.11 7.81 12.48
C ILE A 78 -4.93 6.74 13.58
N SER A 79 -5.07 5.47 13.23
CA SER A 79 -4.92 4.35 14.16
C SER A 79 -3.44 4.02 14.37
N GLU A 80 -2.95 4.16 15.60
CA GLU A 80 -1.57 3.80 15.98
C GLU A 80 -1.22 2.34 15.61
N MET A 81 -2.19 1.42 15.76
CA MET A 81 -2.00 0.02 15.41
C MET A 81 -1.85 -0.16 13.89
N CYS A 82 -2.67 0.52 13.09
CA CYS A 82 -2.57 0.54 11.63
C CYS A 82 -1.24 1.12 11.16
N PHE A 83 -0.89 2.29 11.70
CA PHE A 83 0.40 2.93 11.48
C PHE A 83 1.57 1.95 11.72
N LYS A 84 1.60 1.26 12.87
CA LYS A 84 2.64 0.26 13.20
C LYS A 84 2.63 -0.93 12.26
N MET A 85 1.45 -1.47 11.94
CA MET A 85 1.31 -2.59 11.00
C MET A 85 1.88 -2.21 9.62
N THR A 86 1.45 -1.07 9.07
CA THR A 86 1.94 -0.56 7.79
C THR A 86 3.44 -0.36 7.81
N TYR A 87 3.99 0.29 8.84
CA TYR A 87 5.43 0.50 8.97
C TYR A 87 6.21 -0.81 8.92
N ILE A 88 5.80 -1.84 9.68
CA ILE A 88 6.46 -3.14 9.71
C ILE A 88 6.36 -3.83 8.34
N GLN A 89 5.16 -3.87 7.75
CA GLN A 89 4.97 -4.56 6.47
C GLN A 89 5.79 -3.91 5.34
N LEU A 90 5.80 -2.59 5.23
CA LEU A 90 6.59 -1.89 4.21
C LEU A 90 8.09 -2.07 4.42
N SER A 91 8.55 -2.05 5.68
CA SER A 91 9.95 -2.31 6.02
C SER A 91 10.39 -3.72 5.63
N LEU A 92 9.58 -4.74 5.92
CA LEU A 92 9.89 -6.13 5.57
C LEU A 92 9.91 -6.38 4.06
N LEU A 93 9.10 -5.65 3.30
CA LEU A 93 9.05 -5.74 1.84
C LEU A 93 10.12 -4.88 1.13
N GLY A 94 10.83 -4.03 1.88
CA GLY A 94 11.81 -3.10 1.33
C GLY A 94 11.18 -2.00 0.47
N ILE A 95 9.98 -1.54 0.82
CA ILE A 95 9.29 -0.46 0.13
C ILE A 95 9.73 0.88 0.76
N PRO A 96 10.41 1.78 0.02
CA PRO A 96 10.73 3.11 0.51
C PRO A 96 9.45 3.89 0.82
N ALA A 97 9.28 4.34 2.07
CA ALA A 97 8.05 5.00 2.47
C ALA A 97 8.23 6.02 3.61
N LYS A 98 7.37 7.03 3.61
CA LYS A 98 7.06 7.89 4.76
C LYS A 98 5.73 7.42 5.33
N VAL A 99 5.76 6.84 6.53
CA VAL A 99 4.55 6.43 7.25
C VAL A 99 4.30 7.45 8.36
N VAL A 100 3.09 8.00 8.45
CA VAL A 100 2.72 9.06 9.39
C VAL A 100 1.48 8.64 10.17
N GLN A 101 1.54 8.79 11.50
CA GLN A 101 0.35 8.74 12.34
C GLN A 101 -0.24 10.16 12.44
N GLN A 102 -1.52 10.32 12.12
CA GLN A 102 -2.23 11.61 12.24
C GLN A 102 -3.03 11.70 13.54
#